data_AF-S9QVU3-F1
#
_entry.id   AF-S9QVU3-F1
#
_cell.length_a   1.000
_cell.length_b   1.000
_cell.length_c   1.000
_cell.angle_alpha   90.00
_cell.angle_beta   90.00
_cell.angle_gamma   90.00
#
_symmetry.space_group_name_H-M   'P 1'
#
loop_
_entity.id
_entity.type
_entity.pdbx_description
1 polymer ?
#
loop_
_entity_poly.entity_id
_entity_poly.type
_entity_poly.pdbx_seq_one_letter_code
_entity_poly.pdbx_strand_id
1 'polypeptide(L)'
;MIMVDFSYNAETLTAMNDECRSMLVLDHHKSAGKELEGTIRKQTDRSAMENWMVAIREDSRHASPIGIFDMDRSGARLAWDVLFYSMTAPALVEYVEDRDLWRHELPDTQAINQYIMSFDQTFQNWSRMDAALNEDRSKAIAQGEAILRQKNLDMESVVLEARRRMTLFGYDVPVVNAPHYMASDIARKLFDGSPFVAIYYDLADGRKFSLRAPDESSVDVSELASTFDNGGGHAKAAGFTAPAGWEG
;
A
#
# COMPACT_ATOMS: atom_id res chain seq x y z
N MET A 1 18.69 8.83 -9.32
CA MET A 1 17.30 8.90 -8.84
C MET A 1 17.03 7.71 -7.94
N ILE A 2 16.31 7.91 -6.83
CA ILE A 2 15.79 6.82 -5.99
C ILE A 2 14.27 6.97 -6.01
N MET A 3 13.57 5.90 -6.34
CA MET A 3 12.11 5.80 -6.36
C MET A 3 11.70 4.79 -5.28
N VAL A 4 10.71 5.16 -4.47
CA VAL A 4 10.31 4.41 -3.29
C VAL A 4 8.80 4.22 -3.32
N ASP A 5 8.36 2.99 -3.04
CA ASP A 5 6.96 2.60 -2.87
C ASP A 5 6.06 2.91 -4.07
N PHE A 6 6.68 2.92 -5.24
CA PHE A 6 6.03 3.27 -6.49
C PHE A 6 6.89 2.80 -7.66
N SER A 7 6.25 2.34 -8.73
CA SER A 7 6.90 2.07 -10.01
C SER A 7 5.95 2.37 -11.17
N TYR A 8 6.48 3.05 -12.19
CA TYR A 8 5.77 3.22 -13.45
C TYR A 8 5.88 1.95 -14.29
N ASN A 9 5.13 1.89 -15.39
CA ASN A 9 5.29 0.84 -16.38
C ASN A 9 6.71 0.82 -16.98
N ALA A 10 7.06 -0.28 -17.65
CA ALA A 10 8.41 -0.50 -18.19
C ALA A 10 8.88 0.64 -19.11
N GLU A 11 8.03 1.08 -20.04
CA GLU A 11 8.36 2.15 -21.00
C GLU A 11 8.69 3.47 -20.29
N THR A 12 7.87 3.87 -19.32
CA THR A 12 8.06 5.11 -18.56
C THR A 12 9.32 5.01 -17.70
N LEU A 13 9.56 3.87 -17.03
CA LEU A 13 10.76 3.67 -16.23
C LEU A 13 12.03 3.71 -17.07
N THR A 14 12.03 3.11 -18.26
CA THR A 14 13.17 3.18 -19.19
C THR A 14 13.43 4.63 -19.62
N ALA A 15 12.40 5.36 -20.03
CA ALA A 15 12.54 6.77 -20.42
C ALA A 15 13.09 7.63 -19.26
N MET A 16 12.60 7.43 -18.04
CA MET A 16 13.12 8.13 -16.86
C MET A 16 14.56 7.73 -16.52
N ASN A 17 14.93 6.46 -16.74
CA ASN A 17 16.30 5.99 -16.55
C ASN A 17 17.27 6.67 -17.54
N ASP A 18 16.85 6.86 -18.79
CA ASP A 18 17.65 7.54 -19.82
C ASP A 18 17.92 9.02 -19.50
N GLU A 19 17.03 9.65 -18.74
CA GLU A 19 17.20 11.03 -18.27
C GLU A 19 18.02 11.15 -16.98
N CYS A 20 18.37 10.03 -16.34
CA CYS A 20 19.15 10.04 -15.12
C CYS A 20 20.45 9.25 -15.25
N ARG A 21 21.40 9.46 -14.33
CA ARG A 21 22.66 8.71 -14.33
C ARG A 21 22.47 7.26 -13.92
N SER A 22 21.59 7.04 -12.95
CA SER A 22 21.32 5.75 -12.34
C SER A 22 20.01 5.84 -11.58
N MET A 23 19.19 4.81 -11.71
CA MET A 23 17.90 4.68 -11.02
C MET A 23 17.93 3.49 -10.06
N LEU A 24 17.47 3.72 -8.83
CA LEU A 24 17.18 2.68 -7.84
C LEU A 24 15.67 2.69 -7.56
N VAL A 25 15.01 1.56 -7.75
CA VAL A 25 13.59 1.35 -7.44
C VAL A 25 13.49 0.46 -6.20
N LEU A 26 12.83 0.95 -5.16
CA LEU A 26 12.53 0.20 -3.93
C LEU A 26 11.02 0.05 -3.86
N ASP A 27 10.52 -1.17 -4.04
CA ASP A 27 9.08 -1.40 -4.15
C ASP A 27 8.70 -2.72 -3.46
N HIS A 28 7.45 -2.81 -3.05
CA HIS A 28 6.85 -3.99 -2.41
C HIS A 28 5.59 -4.48 -3.13
N HIS A 29 5.25 -3.93 -4.31
CA HIS A 29 4.10 -4.36 -5.11
C HIS A 29 4.41 -5.58 -6.01
N LYS A 30 3.63 -6.66 -5.85
CA LYS A 30 3.83 -7.92 -6.60
C LYS A 30 3.61 -7.75 -8.11
N SER A 31 2.57 -7.01 -8.50
CA SER A 31 2.24 -6.76 -9.91
C SER A 31 3.37 -6.04 -10.64
N ALA A 32 3.90 -4.99 -10.03
CA ALA A 32 5.05 -4.24 -10.53
C ALA A 32 6.29 -5.13 -10.69
N GLY A 33 6.58 -5.96 -9.68
CA GLY A 33 7.70 -6.89 -9.73
C GLY A 33 7.61 -7.86 -10.92
N LYS A 34 6.39 -8.28 -11.31
CA LYS A 34 6.17 -9.16 -12.47
C LYS A 34 6.24 -8.38 -13.79
N GLU A 35 5.60 -7.21 -13.86
CA GLU A 35 5.59 -6.37 -15.06
C GLU A 35 7.00 -5.92 -15.47
N LEU A 36 7.85 -5.62 -14.48
CA LEU A 36 9.17 -5.01 -14.70
C LEU A 36 10.30 -6.04 -14.84
N GLU A 37 9.95 -7.34 -14.94
CA GLU A 37 10.90 -8.39 -15.22
C GLU A 37 11.60 -8.16 -16.57
N GLY A 38 12.93 -8.26 -16.59
CA GLY A 38 13.75 -7.94 -17.77
C GLY A 38 13.99 -6.44 -18.00
N THR A 39 13.19 -5.54 -17.40
CA THR A 39 13.42 -4.09 -17.44
C THR A 39 14.33 -3.64 -16.29
N ILE A 40 14.06 -4.14 -15.09
CA ILE A 40 14.83 -3.82 -13.88
C ILE A 40 15.81 -4.95 -13.58
N ARG A 41 17.08 -4.59 -13.32
CA ARG A 41 18.05 -5.51 -12.72
C ARG A 41 17.74 -5.67 -11.24
N LYS A 42 16.95 -6.70 -10.93
CA LYS A 42 16.57 -7.06 -9.56
C LYS A 42 17.78 -7.45 -8.72
N GLN A 43 17.81 -6.96 -7.50
CA GLN A 43 18.77 -7.30 -6.46
C GLN A 43 18.00 -7.53 -5.16
N THR A 44 18.55 -8.36 -4.29
CA THR A 44 17.85 -8.85 -3.09
C THR A 44 18.30 -8.16 -1.81
N ASP A 45 19.32 -7.31 -1.89
CA ASP A 45 19.95 -6.73 -0.71
C ASP A 45 20.60 -5.38 -1.04
N ARG A 46 21.37 -4.87 -0.07
CA ARG A 46 22.06 -3.58 -0.13
C ARG A 46 23.06 -3.44 -1.28
N SER A 47 23.51 -4.53 -1.90
CA SER A 47 24.32 -4.45 -3.12
C SER A 47 23.64 -3.61 -4.20
N ALA A 48 22.30 -3.49 -4.18
CA ALA A 48 21.55 -2.59 -5.05
C ALA A 48 21.98 -1.13 -4.89
N MET A 49 22.09 -0.67 -3.64
CA MET A 49 22.50 0.69 -3.29
C MET A 49 23.97 0.91 -3.62
N GLU A 50 24.83 -0.05 -3.31
CA GLU A 50 26.26 0.02 -3.63
C GLU A 50 26.49 0.11 -5.14
N ASN A 51 25.83 -0.76 -5.91
CA ASN A 51 25.86 -0.75 -7.37
C ASN A 51 25.33 0.58 -7.90
N TRP A 52 24.17 1.04 -7.41
CA TRP A 52 23.60 2.33 -7.80
C TRP A 52 24.56 3.49 -7.56
N MET A 53 25.30 3.48 -6.44
CA MET A 53 26.33 4.47 -6.10
C MET A 53 27.57 4.39 -6.98
N VAL A 54 27.96 3.22 -7.49
CA VAL A 54 29.11 3.08 -8.40
C VAL A 54 28.94 3.96 -9.64
N ALA A 55 27.76 3.91 -10.28
CA ALA A 55 27.48 4.77 -11.45
C ALA A 55 27.62 6.27 -11.14
N ILE A 56 27.23 6.67 -9.93
CA ILE A 56 27.36 8.08 -9.50
C ILE A 56 28.84 8.45 -9.30
N ARG A 57 29.62 7.56 -8.68
CA ARG A 57 31.04 7.78 -8.35
C ARG A 57 31.94 7.77 -9.59
N GLU A 58 31.64 6.89 -10.54
CA GLU A 58 32.45 6.68 -11.74
C GLU A 58 32.01 7.54 -12.93
N ASP A 59 31.04 8.44 -12.72
CA ASP A 59 30.41 9.24 -13.78
C ASP A 59 29.90 8.39 -14.95
N SER A 60 29.42 7.18 -14.64
CA SER A 60 28.91 6.22 -15.61
C SER A 60 27.39 6.15 -15.56
N ARG A 61 26.78 5.55 -16.60
CA ARG A 61 25.33 5.34 -16.69
C ARG A 61 25.02 3.86 -16.67
N HIS A 62 24.03 3.47 -15.88
CA HIS A 62 23.47 2.12 -15.99
C HIS A 62 22.47 2.06 -17.14
N ALA A 63 22.65 1.07 -18.02
CA ALA A 63 21.73 0.80 -19.13
C ALA A 63 20.32 0.37 -18.66
N SER A 64 20.20 -0.12 -17.42
CA SER A 64 18.94 -0.56 -16.84
C SER A 64 18.82 -0.06 -15.40
N PRO A 65 17.60 0.26 -14.93
CA PRO A 65 17.37 0.53 -13.52
C PRO A 65 17.78 -0.65 -12.65
N ILE A 66 18.21 -0.36 -11.43
CA ILE A 66 18.41 -1.34 -10.37
C ILE A 66 17.18 -1.32 -9.49
N GLY A 67 16.75 -2.47 -8.96
CA GLY A 67 15.65 -2.45 -7.99
C GLY A 67 15.66 -3.59 -7.00
N ILE A 68 15.05 -3.32 -5.84
CA ILE A 68 14.72 -4.29 -4.81
C ILE A 68 13.21 -4.37 -4.75
N PHE A 69 12.69 -5.58 -4.95
CA PHE A 69 11.29 -5.92 -4.76
C PHE A 69 11.17 -6.84 -3.56
N ASP A 70 10.63 -6.33 -2.46
CA ASP A 70 10.50 -7.08 -1.22
C ASP A 70 9.08 -6.96 -0.67
N MET A 71 8.34 -8.06 -0.72
CA MET A 71 6.94 -8.11 -0.30
C MET A 71 6.79 -8.25 1.22
N ASP A 72 7.88 -8.56 1.94
CA ASP A 72 7.89 -8.79 3.39
C ASP A 72 8.20 -7.52 4.18
N ARG A 73 8.49 -6.41 3.49
CA ARG A 73 8.74 -5.10 4.07
C ARG A 73 7.86 -4.05 3.40
N SER A 74 7.32 -3.14 4.20
CA SER A 74 6.61 -1.97 3.64
C SER A 74 7.57 -1.07 2.85
N GLY A 75 7.07 -0.25 1.92
CA GLY A 75 7.90 0.71 1.21
C GLY A 75 8.70 1.63 2.14
N ALA A 76 8.09 2.08 3.24
CA ALA A 76 8.74 2.89 4.27
C ALA A 76 9.88 2.15 4.98
N ARG A 77 9.66 0.88 5.38
CA ARG A 77 10.71 0.05 6.00
C ARG A 77 11.84 -0.26 5.03
N LEU A 78 11.50 -0.66 3.81
CA LEU A 78 12.49 -0.99 2.78
C LEU A 78 13.39 0.21 2.48
N ALA A 79 12.80 1.40 2.36
CA ALA A 79 13.57 2.63 2.21
C ALA A 79 14.48 2.90 3.40
N TRP A 80 13.98 2.71 4.63
CA TRP A 80 14.79 2.90 5.82
C TRP A 80 15.99 1.94 5.86
N ASP A 81 15.76 0.65 5.68
CA ASP A 81 16.79 -0.39 5.75
C ASP A 81 17.88 -0.20 4.69
N VAL A 82 17.51 0.27 3.49
CA VAL A 82 18.46 0.49 2.39
C VAL A 82 19.26 1.77 2.59
N LEU A 83 18.61 2.87 2.98
CA LEU A 83 19.24 4.20 3.07
C LEU A 83 19.98 4.41 4.40
N PHE A 84 19.51 3.77 5.48
CA PHE A 84 20.00 3.93 6.85
C PHE A 84 20.39 2.58 7.48
N TYR A 85 20.97 1.67 6.70
CA TYR A 85 21.27 0.26 7.04
C TYR A 85 21.89 -0.04 8.43
N SER A 86 22.61 0.90 9.01
CA SER A 86 23.27 0.73 10.31
C SER A 86 22.49 1.36 11.46
N MET A 87 21.28 1.85 11.19
CA MET A 87 20.42 2.54 12.14
C MET A 87 19.16 1.73 12.38
N THR A 88 18.80 1.60 13.65
CA THR A 88 17.49 1.07 14.03
C THR A 88 16.39 1.95 13.43
N ALA A 89 15.35 1.31 12.90
CA ALA A 89 14.18 2.01 12.39
C ALA A 89 13.49 2.79 13.52
N PRO A 90 12.99 4.01 13.25
CA PRO A 90 12.18 4.75 14.21
C PRO A 90 10.87 4.01 14.47
N ALA A 91 10.31 4.16 15.66
CA ALA A 91 9.03 3.57 16.04
C ALA A 91 7.92 3.94 15.04
N LEU A 92 7.96 5.16 14.49
CA LEU A 92 7.01 5.57 13.45
C LEU A 92 7.04 4.65 12.22
N VAL A 93 8.22 4.25 11.75
CA VAL A 93 8.37 3.35 10.59
C VAL A 93 7.87 1.95 10.92
N GLU A 94 8.13 1.47 12.13
CA GLU A 94 7.62 0.16 12.60
C GLU A 94 6.09 0.10 12.61
N TYR A 95 5.42 1.13 13.15
CA TYR A 95 3.95 1.18 13.18
C TYR A 95 3.32 1.38 11.80
N VAL A 96 4.00 2.12 10.91
CA VAL A 96 3.58 2.24 9.51
C VAL A 96 3.69 0.89 8.80
N GLU A 97 4.79 0.16 8.99
CA GLU A 97 4.97 -1.18 8.42
C GLU A 97 3.94 -2.18 8.92
N ASP A 98 3.72 -2.23 10.24
CA ASP A 98 2.78 -3.17 10.86
C ASP A 98 1.37 -3.01 10.28
N ARG A 99 0.99 -1.77 9.96
CA ARG A 99 -0.28 -1.49 9.27
C ARG A 99 -0.24 -1.79 7.79
N ASP A 100 0.80 -1.35 7.09
CA ASP A 100 0.90 -1.47 5.64
C ASP A 100 0.87 -2.94 5.21
N LEU A 101 1.62 -3.79 5.92
CA LEU A 101 1.60 -5.24 5.76
C LEU A 101 0.44 -5.92 6.51
N TRP A 102 -0.36 -5.14 7.23
CA TRP A 102 -1.58 -5.57 7.92
C TRP A 102 -1.36 -6.71 8.93
N ARG A 103 -0.23 -6.66 9.66
CA ARG A 103 0.20 -7.68 10.63
C ARG A 103 -0.54 -7.60 11.96
N HIS A 104 -0.79 -6.38 12.45
CA HIS A 104 -1.38 -6.13 13.77
C HIS A 104 -0.59 -6.75 14.94
N GLU A 105 0.74 -6.83 14.82
CA GLU A 105 1.63 -7.46 15.81
C GLU A 105 2.06 -6.48 16.90
N LEU A 106 2.15 -5.19 16.59
CA LEU A 106 2.62 -4.18 17.54
C LEU A 106 1.52 -3.79 18.55
N PRO A 107 1.89 -3.51 19.82
CA PRO A 107 0.95 -3.04 20.83
C PRO A 107 0.20 -1.79 20.38
N ASP A 108 -1.12 -1.78 20.58
CA ASP A 108 -2.00 -0.65 20.30
C ASP A 108 -1.93 -0.13 18.86
N THR A 109 -1.47 -0.96 17.91
CA THR A 109 -1.21 -0.59 16.52
C THR A 109 -2.40 0.08 15.83
N GLN A 110 -3.62 -0.38 16.08
CA GLN A 110 -4.82 0.22 15.48
C GLN A 110 -5.03 1.67 15.96
N ALA A 111 -4.89 1.91 17.27
CA ALA A 111 -5.02 3.25 17.85
C ALA A 111 -3.88 4.15 17.36
N ILE A 112 -2.63 3.68 17.42
CA ILE A 112 -1.46 4.45 16.98
C ILE A 112 -1.56 4.80 15.50
N ASN A 113 -2.02 3.88 14.66
CA ASN A 113 -2.23 4.16 13.25
C ASN A 113 -3.38 5.15 12.99
N GLN A 114 -4.45 5.15 13.80
CA GLN A 114 -5.45 6.23 13.74
C GLN A 114 -4.86 7.57 14.14
N TYR A 115 -4.02 7.60 15.18
CA TYR A 115 -3.29 8.80 15.58
C TYR A 115 -2.41 9.30 14.42
N ILE A 116 -1.56 8.44 13.82
CA ILE A 116 -0.65 8.80 12.73
C ILE A 116 -1.42 9.38 11.52
N MET A 117 -2.50 8.72 11.12
CA MET A 117 -3.33 9.18 9.99
C MET A 117 -4.10 10.46 10.22
N SER A 118 -4.27 10.87 11.48
CA SER A 118 -5.07 12.05 11.80
C SER A 118 -4.32 13.37 11.56
N PHE A 119 -3.03 13.30 11.20
CA PHE A 119 -2.20 14.46 10.90
C PHE A 119 -1.90 14.60 9.41
N ASP A 120 -1.69 15.85 8.98
CA ASP A 120 -1.15 16.13 7.66
C ASP A 120 0.23 15.50 7.48
N GLN A 121 0.44 14.89 6.31
CA GLN A 121 1.65 14.17 5.91
C GLN A 121 2.81 15.13 5.58
N THR A 122 3.34 15.78 6.62
CA THR A 122 4.44 16.74 6.52
C THR A 122 5.66 16.27 7.32
N PHE A 123 6.87 16.65 6.90
CA PHE A 123 8.11 16.34 7.63
C PHE A 123 8.06 16.78 9.09
N GLN A 124 7.48 17.94 9.36
CA GLN A 124 7.32 18.44 10.72
C GLN A 124 6.41 17.53 11.56
N ASN A 125 5.29 17.05 11.01
CA ASN A 125 4.39 16.16 11.73
C ASN A 125 4.99 14.77 11.89
N TRP A 126 5.70 14.22 10.90
CA TRP A 126 6.41 12.94 11.06
C TRP A 126 7.43 13.01 12.19
N SER A 127 8.26 14.06 12.25
CA SER A 127 9.22 14.22 13.37
C SER A 127 8.51 14.36 14.73
N ARG A 128 7.39 15.07 14.80
CA ARG A 128 6.61 15.21 16.05
C ARG A 128 5.98 13.89 16.48
N MET A 129 5.41 13.13 15.56
CA MET A 129 4.79 11.84 15.85
C MET A 129 5.85 10.84 16.31
N ASP A 130 6.99 10.76 15.64
CA ASP A 130 8.07 9.89 16.06
C ASP A 130 8.57 10.25 17.47
N ALA A 131 8.80 11.53 17.77
CA ALA A 131 9.15 11.98 19.11
C ALA A 131 8.07 11.58 20.15
N ALA A 132 6.78 11.80 19.85
CA ALA A 132 5.68 11.43 20.74
C ALA A 132 5.61 9.91 21.01
N LEU A 133 5.88 9.08 19.99
CA LEU A 133 5.88 7.61 20.14
C LEU A 133 7.04 7.08 21.00
N ASN A 134 8.15 7.83 21.06
CA ASN A 134 9.35 7.48 21.83
C ASN A 134 9.35 8.06 23.25
N GLU A 135 8.83 9.28 23.45
CA GLU A 135 8.82 9.95 24.76
C GLU A 135 7.68 9.46 25.67
N ASP A 136 6.44 9.54 25.20
CA ASP A 136 5.24 9.16 25.95
C ASP A 136 4.12 8.73 24.98
N ARG A 137 4.17 7.45 24.62
CA ARG A 137 3.23 6.84 23.68
C ARG A 137 1.78 6.84 24.18
N SER A 138 1.56 6.94 25.50
CA SER A 138 0.21 6.85 26.08
C SER A 138 -0.73 7.93 25.55
N LYS A 139 -0.20 9.13 25.26
CA LYS A 139 -0.97 10.22 24.66
C LYS A 139 -1.37 9.96 23.22
N ALA A 140 -0.50 9.33 22.43
CA ALA A 140 -0.80 8.94 21.06
C ALA A 140 -1.86 7.83 21.05
N ILE A 141 -1.74 6.85 21.95
CA ILE A 141 -2.72 5.77 22.14
C ILE A 141 -4.09 6.36 22.49
N ALA A 142 -4.19 7.20 23.53
CA ALA A 142 -5.47 7.76 23.98
C ALA A 142 -6.18 8.59 22.89
N GLN A 143 -5.42 9.38 22.11
CA GLN A 143 -5.97 10.12 20.97
C GLN A 143 -6.43 9.17 19.86
N GLY A 144 -5.61 8.18 19.53
CA GLY A 144 -5.90 7.14 18.56
C GLY A 144 -7.15 6.34 18.90
N GLU A 145 -7.32 5.95 20.15
CA GLU A 145 -8.50 5.25 20.66
C GLU A 145 -9.77 6.09 20.51
N ALA A 146 -9.69 7.40 20.76
CA ALA A 146 -10.85 8.28 20.59
C ALA A 146 -11.31 8.34 19.14
N ILE A 147 -10.38 8.43 18.20
CA ILE A 147 -10.65 8.42 16.76
C ILE A 147 -11.18 7.04 16.34
N LEU A 148 -10.55 5.97 16.81
CA LEU A 148 -10.93 4.59 16.49
C LEU A 148 -12.35 4.25 16.95
N ARG A 149 -12.76 4.72 18.14
CA ARG A 149 -14.14 4.55 18.62
C ARG A 149 -15.15 5.19 17.68
N GLN A 150 -14.93 6.43 17.24
CA GLN A 150 -15.83 7.11 16.30
C GLN A 150 -15.84 6.39 14.95
N LYS A 151 -14.65 6.08 14.41
CA LYS A 151 -14.50 5.37 13.14
C LYS A 151 -15.28 4.05 13.14
N ASN A 152 -15.25 3.31 14.24
CA ASN A 152 -16.00 2.05 14.34
C ASN A 152 -17.51 2.27 14.26
N LEU A 153 -18.06 3.29 14.94
CA LEU A 153 -19.49 3.62 14.85
C LEU A 153 -19.90 4.02 13.43
N ASP A 154 -19.11 4.88 12.79
CA ASP A 154 -19.37 5.32 11.42
C ASP A 154 -19.35 4.14 10.45
N MET A 155 -18.37 3.24 10.61
CA MET A 155 -18.23 2.07 9.77
C MET A 155 -19.41 1.09 9.91
N GLU A 156 -19.92 0.86 11.13
CA GLU A 156 -21.10 0.03 11.36
C GLU A 156 -22.35 0.63 10.68
N SER A 157 -22.54 1.95 10.78
CA SER A 157 -23.64 2.65 10.09
C SER A 157 -23.51 2.53 8.56
N VAL A 158 -22.31 2.76 8.00
CA VAL A 158 -22.06 2.58 6.56
C VAL A 158 -22.35 1.16 6.09
N VAL A 159 -21.92 0.14 6.84
CA VAL A 159 -22.19 -1.26 6.49
C VAL A 159 -23.70 -1.56 6.57
N LEU A 160 -24.39 -1.07 7.58
CA LEU A 160 -25.83 -1.29 7.74
C LEU A 160 -26.64 -0.64 6.61
N GLU A 161 -26.24 0.56 6.18
CA GLU A 161 -27.02 1.38 5.26
C GLU A 161 -26.67 1.18 3.79
N ALA A 162 -25.39 0.93 3.47
CA ALA A 162 -24.89 0.94 2.09
C ALA A 162 -24.47 -0.43 1.56
N ARG A 163 -24.52 -1.50 2.38
CA ARG A 163 -24.20 -2.86 1.94
C ARG A 163 -25.25 -3.37 0.96
N ARG A 164 -24.78 -3.90 -0.16
CA ARG A 164 -25.56 -4.65 -1.15
C ARG A 164 -24.81 -5.89 -1.63
N ARG A 165 -25.44 -6.64 -2.53
CA ARG A 165 -24.84 -7.77 -3.26
C ARG A 165 -24.69 -7.40 -4.73
N MET A 166 -23.61 -7.83 -5.36
CA MET A 166 -23.35 -7.66 -6.79
C MET A 166 -22.65 -8.90 -7.35
N THR A 167 -22.86 -9.19 -8.63
CA THR A 167 -22.12 -10.24 -9.34
C THR A 167 -20.90 -9.62 -10.00
N LEU A 168 -19.74 -9.69 -9.33
CA LEU A 168 -18.48 -9.17 -9.86
C LEU A 168 -17.62 -10.33 -10.35
N PHE A 169 -17.16 -10.29 -11.60
CA PHE A 169 -16.30 -11.33 -12.19
C PHE A 169 -16.90 -12.75 -12.08
N GLY A 170 -18.22 -12.86 -12.14
CA GLY A 170 -18.96 -14.13 -11.96
C GLY A 170 -19.16 -14.57 -10.51
N TYR A 171 -18.69 -13.81 -9.52
CA TYR A 171 -18.90 -14.07 -8.10
C TYR A 171 -20.00 -13.17 -7.53
N ASP A 172 -20.99 -13.74 -6.84
CA ASP A 172 -21.91 -12.97 -6.02
C ASP A 172 -21.20 -12.62 -4.70
N VAL A 173 -20.97 -11.33 -4.45
CA VAL A 173 -20.14 -10.81 -3.33
C VAL A 173 -20.78 -9.61 -2.63
N PRO A 174 -20.47 -9.36 -1.33
CA PRO A 174 -20.90 -8.15 -0.64
C PRO A 174 -20.15 -6.96 -1.24
N VAL A 175 -20.89 -5.89 -1.46
CA VAL A 175 -20.35 -4.63 -1.94
C VAL A 175 -20.87 -3.48 -1.11
N VAL A 176 -20.00 -2.55 -0.72
CA VAL A 176 -20.35 -1.39 0.10
C VAL A 176 -19.90 -0.10 -0.61
N ASN A 177 -20.79 0.89 -0.70
CA ASN A 177 -20.40 2.23 -1.11
C ASN A 177 -19.74 2.94 0.07
N ALA A 178 -18.42 3.12 0.02
CA ALA A 178 -17.66 3.73 1.10
C ALA A 178 -16.33 4.32 0.59
N PRO A 179 -15.77 5.33 1.27
CA PRO A 179 -14.47 5.87 0.91
C PRO A 179 -13.36 4.84 1.07
N HIS A 180 -12.33 4.93 0.20
CA HIS A 180 -11.23 3.95 0.13
C HIS A 180 -10.55 3.65 1.47
N TYR A 181 -10.38 4.67 2.33
CA TYR A 181 -9.66 4.50 3.61
C TYR A 181 -10.36 3.55 4.58
N MET A 182 -11.65 3.24 4.38
CA MET A 182 -12.41 2.27 5.17
C MET A 182 -12.42 0.86 4.57
N ALA A 183 -11.86 0.67 3.36
CA ALA A 183 -12.08 -0.54 2.58
C ALA A 183 -11.63 -1.82 3.30
N SER A 184 -10.43 -1.83 3.87
CA SER A 184 -9.89 -3.02 4.56
C SER A 184 -10.66 -3.33 5.86
N ASP A 185 -11.07 -2.31 6.61
CA ASP A 185 -11.81 -2.48 7.86
C ASP A 185 -13.24 -2.99 7.59
N ILE A 186 -13.93 -2.42 6.59
CA ILE A 186 -15.27 -2.86 6.16
C ILE A 186 -15.23 -4.29 5.63
N ALA A 187 -14.26 -4.59 4.76
CA ALA A 187 -14.16 -5.92 4.14
C ALA A 187 -14.04 -7.04 5.17
N ARG A 188 -13.22 -6.85 6.22
CA ARG A 188 -13.04 -7.85 7.28
C ARG A 188 -14.34 -8.18 8.02
N LYS A 189 -15.23 -7.21 8.19
CA LYS A 189 -16.55 -7.44 8.80
C LYS A 189 -17.50 -8.24 7.90
N LEU A 190 -17.21 -8.30 6.60
CA LEU A 190 -18.10 -8.79 5.57
C LEU A 190 -17.59 -10.03 4.85
N PHE A 191 -16.44 -10.60 5.24
CA PHE A 191 -15.93 -11.80 4.60
C PHE A 191 -16.93 -12.94 4.68
N ASP A 192 -17.46 -13.32 5.85
CA ASP A 192 -18.60 -14.26 6.03
C ASP A 192 -18.81 -15.32 4.92
N GLY A 193 -17.76 -16.12 4.63
CA GLY A 193 -17.76 -17.17 3.59
C GLY A 193 -17.70 -16.69 2.13
N SER A 194 -17.71 -15.39 1.89
CA SER A 194 -17.50 -14.74 0.61
C SER A 194 -16.03 -14.83 0.15
N PRO A 195 -15.77 -15.12 -1.14
CA PRO A 195 -14.41 -15.21 -1.66
C PRO A 195 -13.66 -13.87 -1.63
N PHE A 196 -14.38 -12.75 -1.68
CA PHE A 196 -13.88 -11.40 -1.50
C PHE A 196 -15.03 -10.43 -1.25
N VAL A 197 -14.72 -9.23 -0.75
CA VAL A 197 -15.65 -8.11 -0.59
C VAL A 197 -15.15 -6.95 -1.44
N ALA A 198 -16.08 -6.19 -2.03
CA ALA A 198 -15.73 -4.97 -2.75
C ALA A 198 -16.21 -3.72 -2.01
N ILE A 199 -15.37 -2.70 -2.00
CA ILE A 199 -15.74 -1.35 -1.59
C ILE A 199 -15.64 -0.47 -2.83
N TYR A 200 -16.63 0.38 -3.07
CA TYR A 200 -16.61 1.31 -4.19
C TYR A 200 -17.01 2.72 -3.80
N TYR A 201 -16.63 3.67 -4.64
CA TYR A 201 -17.13 5.03 -4.61
C TYR A 201 -17.11 5.60 -6.02
N ASP A 202 -18.00 6.56 -6.27
CA ASP A 202 -18.13 7.23 -7.55
C ASP A 202 -17.11 8.37 -7.70
N LEU A 203 -16.56 8.50 -8.90
CA LEU A 203 -15.74 9.60 -9.39
C LEU A 203 -16.57 10.42 -10.39
N ALA A 204 -16.04 11.56 -10.84
CA ALA A 204 -16.72 12.38 -11.86
C ALA A 204 -16.91 11.64 -13.21
N ASP A 205 -15.97 10.78 -13.58
CA ASP A 205 -15.87 10.10 -14.87
C ASP A 205 -15.83 8.56 -14.75
N GLY A 206 -16.09 8.01 -13.57
CA GLY A 206 -15.98 6.58 -13.33
C GLY A 206 -16.39 6.14 -11.94
N ARG A 207 -16.07 4.90 -11.61
CA ARG A 207 -16.25 4.31 -10.29
C ARG A 207 -15.00 3.54 -9.92
N LYS A 208 -14.47 3.78 -8.73
CA LYS A 208 -13.31 3.05 -8.22
C LYS A 208 -13.76 1.92 -7.32
N PHE A 209 -13.25 0.72 -7.59
CA PHE A 209 -13.46 -0.47 -6.77
C PHE A 209 -12.17 -0.86 -6.06
N SER A 210 -12.35 -1.32 -4.83
CA SER A 210 -11.32 -1.83 -3.94
C SER A 210 -11.73 -3.22 -3.49
N LEU A 211 -11.09 -4.24 -4.03
CA LEU A 211 -11.32 -5.64 -3.73
C LEU A 211 -10.45 -6.06 -2.54
N ARG A 212 -11.05 -6.79 -1.60
CA ARG A 212 -10.36 -7.36 -0.44
C ARG A 212 -10.77 -8.81 -0.32
N ALA A 213 -9.82 -9.72 -0.24
CA ALA A 213 -10.07 -11.15 -0.02
C ALA A 213 -9.53 -11.57 1.35
N PRO A 214 -10.19 -12.52 2.04
CA PRO A 214 -9.64 -13.10 3.25
C PRO A 214 -8.40 -13.96 2.93
N ASP A 215 -7.55 -14.19 3.93
CA ASP A 215 -6.25 -14.87 3.75
C ASP A 215 -6.44 -16.31 3.25
N GLU A 216 -7.49 -16.99 3.69
CA GLU A 216 -7.88 -18.34 3.27
C GLU A 216 -8.53 -18.42 1.88
N SER A 217 -8.91 -17.28 1.27
CA SER A 217 -9.52 -17.29 -0.06
C SER A 217 -8.54 -17.75 -1.13
N SER A 218 -8.98 -18.65 -2.00
CA SER A 218 -8.20 -19.06 -3.18
C SER A 218 -8.26 -18.06 -4.33
N VAL A 219 -9.10 -17.02 -4.23
CA VAL A 219 -9.25 -16.00 -5.28
C VAL A 219 -8.15 -14.96 -5.15
N ASP A 220 -7.35 -14.81 -6.20
CA ASP A 220 -6.39 -13.71 -6.36
C ASP A 220 -7.12 -12.47 -6.92
N VAL A 221 -7.41 -11.49 -6.07
CA VAL A 221 -8.14 -10.29 -6.50
C VAL A 221 -7.32 -9.35 -7.37
N SER A 222 -5.99 -9.50 -7.40
CA SER A 222 -5.14 -8.72 -8.31
C SER A 222 -5.31 -9.18 -9.75
N GLU A 223 -5.50 -10.48 -9.98
CA GLU A 223 -5.80 -11.01 -11.32
C GLU A 223 -7.15 -10.50 -11.83
N LEU A 224 -8.16 -10.44 -10.96
CA LEU A 224 -9.48 -9.87 -11.30
C LEU A 224 -9.37 -8.38 -11.65
N ALA A 225 -8.71 -7.60 -10.80
CA ALA A 225 -8.54 -6.16 -11.00
C ALA A 225 -7.77 -5.86 -12.30
N SER A 226 -6.73 -6.64 -12.62
CA SER A 226 -5.87 -6.45 -13.79
C SER A 226 -6.58 -6.69 -15.14
N THR A 227 -7.85 -7.11 -15.14
CA THR A 227 -8.69 -7.14 -16.34
C THR A 227 -9.12 -5.75 -16.82
N PHE A 228 -8.93 -4.73 -15.99
CA PHE A 228 -9.12 -3.32 -16.33
C PHE A 228 -7.77 -2.64 -16.53
N ASP A 229 -7.68 -1.72 -17.50
CA ASP A 229 -6.43 -1.01 -17.84
C ASP A 229 -5.77 -0.30 -16.65
N ASN A 230 -6.57 0.19 -15.70
CA ASN A 230 -6.12 0.89 -14.50
C ASN A 230 -6.27 0.03 -13.23
N GLY A 231 -6.23 -1.29 -13.38
CA GLY A 231 -6.41 -2.24 -12.29
C GLY A 231 -5.14 -2.96 -11.89
N GLY A 232 -4.99 -3.25 -10.60
CA GLY A 232 -3.83 -3.96 -10.07
C GLY A 232 -3.77 -3.98 -8.54
N GLY A 233 -2.72 -4.61 -8.01
CA GLY A 233 -2.45 -4.68 -6.57
C GLY A 233 -1.90 -6.04 -6.14
N HIS A 234 -2.24 -6.44 -4.91
CA HIS A 234 -1.84 -7.71 -4.30
C HIS A 234 -2.97 -8.74 -4.35
N ALA A 235 -2.60 -10.02 -4.18
CA ALA A 235 -3.53 -11.14 -4.25
C ALA A 235 -4.74 -11.02 -3.30
N LYS A 236 -4.59 -10.30 -2.18
CA LYS A 236 -5.63 -10.09 -1.17
C LYS A 236 -6.19 -8.66 -1.14
N ALA A 237 -5.56 -7.72 -1.82
CA ALA A 237 -5.96 -6.33 -1.84
C ALA A 237 -5.57 -5.69 -3.18
N ALA A 238 -6.58 -5.44 -4.01
CA ALA A 238 -6.40 -4.84 -5.32
C ALA A 238 -7.50 -3.82 -5.59
N GLY A 239 -7.33 -3.00 -6.63
CA GLY A 239 -8.35 -2.05 -7.03
C GLY A 239 -8.32 -1.80 -8.53
N PHE A 240 -9.44 -1.33 -9.06
CA PHE A 240 -9.60 -0.97 -10.48
C PHE A 240 -10.58 0.20 -10.61
N THR A 241 -10.57 0.85 -11.77
CA THR A 241 -11.55 1.88 -12.14
C THR A 241 -12.39 1.38 -13.30
N ALA A 242 -13.71 1.46 -13.14
CA ALA A 242 -14.69 1.11 -14.16
C ALA A 242 -15.48 2.35 -14.61
N PRO A 243 -16.16 2.31 -15.76
CA PRO A 243 -17.07 3.37 -16.18
C PRO A 243 -18.16 3.66 -15.15
N ALA A 244 -18.67 4.90 -15.15
CA ALA A 244 -19.77 5.29 -14.28
C ALA A 244 -20.99 4.36 -14.47
N GLY A 245 -21.57 3.90 -13.36
CA GLY A 245 -22.71 2.98 -13.38
C GLY A 245 -22.38 1.52 -13.69
N TRP A 246 -21.09 1.14 -13.82
CA TRP A 246 -20.73 -0.26 -13.93
C TRP A 246 -21.08 -1.05 -12.65
N GLU A 247 -21.71 -2.22 -12.82
CA GLU A 247 -22.25 -3.03 -11.73
C GLU A 247 -21.84 -4.51 -11.75
N GLY A 248 -20.82 -4.87 -12.55
CA GLY A 248 -20.39 -6.27 -12.75
C GLY A 248 -20.57 -6.74 -14.18
#